data_AF-A0A383E2E2-F1
#
_entry.id   AF-A0A383E2E2-F1
#
_cell.length_a   1.000
_cell.length_b   1.000
_cell.length_c   1.000
_cell.angle_alpha   90.00
_cell.angle_beta   90.00
_cell.angle_gamma   90.00
#
_symmetry.space_group_name_H-M   'P 1'
#
loop_
_entity.id
_entity.type
_entity.pdbx_description
1 polymer ?
#
loop_
_entity_poly.entity_id
_entity_poly.type
_entity_poly.pdbx_seq_one_letter_code
_entity_poly.pdbx_strand_id
1 'polypeptide(L)' 'QNFEYNSFCPLPTEFGFMLGHYEMVKEDNTSFQIDIPQFRLSIPNSAN' A
#
# COMPACT_ATOMS: atom_id res chain seq x y z
N GLN A 1 -8.03 8.09 16.46
CA GLN A 1 -8.74 6.87 16.03
C GLN A 1 -7.93 6.28 14.89
N ASN A 2 -7.70 4.97 14.88
CA ASN A 2 -6.89 4.32 13.84
C ASN A 2 -7.77 3.30 13.10
N PHE A 3 -7.54 3.15 11.80
CA PHE A 3 -8.17 2.13 10.97
C PHE A 3 -7.08 1.24 10.38
N GLU A 4 -7.28 -0.07 10.43
CA GLU A 4 -6.34 -1.07 9.93
C GLU A 4 -7.11 -2.15 9.17
N TYR A 5 -6.58 -2.56 8.02
CA TYR A 5 -7.11 -3.67 7.23
C TYR A 5 -5.95 -4.42 6.57
N ASN A 6 -6.18 -5.69 6.26
CA ASN A 6 -5.20 -6.53 5.55
C ASN A 6 -5.77 -6.92 4.18
N SER A 7 -4.98 -6.73 3.14
CA SER A 7 -5.28 -7.17 1.77
C SER A 7 -4.24 -8.21 1.32
N PHE A 8 -4.37 -8.70 0.10
CA PHE A 8 -3.47 -9.69 -0.48
C PHE A 8 -3.14 -9.37 -1.93
N CYS A 9 -1.87 -9.56 -2.32
CA CYS A 9 -1.37 -9.29 -3.66
C CYS A 9 -0.43 -10.43 -4.08
N PRO A 10 -0.91 -11.45 -4.82
CA PRO A 10 -0.05 -12.51 -5.32
C PRO A 10 0.85 -12.00 -6.45
N LEU A 11 2.14 -12.34 -6.38
CA LEU A 11 3.11 -12.08 -7.44
C LEU A 11 3.75 -13.40 -7.91
N PRO A 12 4.01 -13.56 -9.22
CA PRO A 12 4.73 -14.73 -9.72
C PRO A 12 6.26 -14.63 -9.50
N THR A 13 6.74 -13.50 -8.94
CA THR A 13 8.14 -13.20 -8.69
C THR A 13 8.45 -13.23 -7.20
N GLU A 14 9.71 -13.57 -6.85
CA GLU A 14 10.17 -13.58 -5.45
C GLU A 14 10.25 -12.18 -4.83
N PHE A 15 10.33 -11.14 -5.67
CA PHE A 15 10.42 -9.74 -5.29
C PHE A 15 9.44 -8.89 -6.10
N GLY A 16 8.95 -7.83 -5.46
CA GLY A 16 8.14 -6.78 -6.08
C GLY A 16 8.06 -5.54 -5.21
N PHE A 17 7.34 -4.53 -5.71
CA PHE A 17 7.05 -3.30 -4.99
C PHE A 17 5.58 -2.96 -5.12
N MET A 18 5.04 -2.30 -4.09
CA MET A 18 3.71 -1.67 -4.13
C MET A 18 3.86 -0.18 -3.83
N LEU A 19 3.11 0.65 -4.53
CA LEU A 19 2.98 2.09 -4.35
C LEU A 19 1.57 2.51 -4.78
N GLY A 20 1.11 3.66 -4.32
CA GLY A 20 -0.20 4.18 -4.70
C GLY A 20 -0.58 5.41 -3.90
N HIS A 21 -1.88 5.67 -3.80
CA HIS A 21 -2.44 6.70 -2.94
C HIS A 21 -3.85 6.30 -2.50
N TYR A 22 -4.32 6.88 -1.40
CA TYR A 22 -5.74 6.88 -1.04
C TYR A 22 -6.39 8.16 -1.55
N GLU A 23 -7.57 8.03 -2.14
CA GLU A 23 -8.46 9.17 -2.37
C GLU A 23 -9.36 9.34 -1.14
N MET A 24 -9.34 10.53 -0.58
CA MET A 24 -10.01 10.88 0.66
C MET A 24 -10.98 12.03 0.43
N VAL A 25 -12.08 12.05 1.15
CA VAL A 25 -13.08 13.13 1.11
C VAL A 25 -13.15 13.77 2.50
N LYS A 26 -13.10 15.11 2.56
CA LYS A 26 -13.27 15.88 3.80
C LYS A 26 -14.74 16.10 4.12
N GLU A 27 -15.02 16.59 5.32
CA GLU A 27 -16.38 16.94 5.76
C GLU A 27 -17.03 18.03 4.88
N ASP A 28 -16.23 18.90 4.25
CA ASP A 28 -16.70 19.92 3.30
C ASP A 28 -16.94 19.39 1.87
N ASN A 29 -16.89 18.07 1.67
CA ASN A 29 -16.99 17.36 0.39
C ASN A 29 -15.85 17.63 -0.61
N THR A 30 -14.73 18.23 -0.18
CA THR A 30 -13.55 18.34 -1.03
C THR A 30 -12.73 17.04 -1.01
N SER A 31 -12.21 16.66 -2.18
CA SER A 31 -11.34 15.49 -2.32
C SER A 31 -9.87 15.86 -2.17
N PHE A 32 -9.07 14.94 -1.62
CA PHE A 32 -7.62 15.03 -1.58
C PHE A 32 -6.98 13.65 -1.63
N GLN A 33 -5.69 13.60 -2.00
CA GLN A 33 -4.92 12.36 -2.07
C GLN A 33 -3.91 12.27 -0.93
N ILE A 34 -3.68 11.05 -0.45
CA ILE A 34 -2.61 10.71 0.49
C ILE A 34 -1.73 9.66 -0.16
N ASP A 35 -0.45 9.95 -0.36
CA ASP A 35 0.49 9.02 -0.97
C ASP A 35 0.78 7.82 -0.07
N ILE A 36 0.86 6.64 -0.69
CA ILE A 36 1.40 5.41 -0.10
C ILE A 36 2.82 5.26 -0.67
N PRO A 37 3.86 5.50 0.13
CA PRO A 37 5.25 5.34 -0.31
C PRO A 37 5.51 3.92 -0.79
N GLN A 38 6.47 3.80 -1.71
CA GLN A 38 6.85 2.49 -2.23
C GLN A 38 7.37 1.58 -1.10
N PHE A 39 6.84 0.36 -1.01
CA PHE A 39 7.34 -0.68 -0.11
C PHE A 39 7.57 -1.99 -0.85
N ARG A 40 8.47 -2.83 -0.32
CA ARG A 40 8.90 -4.09 -0.95
C ARG A 40 7.97 -5.22 -0.55
N LEU A 41 7.64 -6.06 -1.53
CA LEU A 41 7.13 -7.41 -1.32
C LEU A 41 8.28 -8.39 -1.55
N SER A 42 8.57 -9.25 -0.58
CA SER A 42 9.64 -10.24 -0.67
C SER A 42 9.32 -11.48 0.14
N ILE A 43 9.75 -12.64 -0.35
CA ILE A 43 9.68 -13.89 0.40
C ILE A 43 10.70 -13.82 1.57
N PRO A 44 10.35 -14.25 2.80
CA PRO A 44 11.33 -14.33 3.88
C PRO A 44 12.57 -15.15 3.47
N ASN A 45 13.77 -14.69 3.85
CA ASN A 45 15.06 -15.34 3.55
C ASN A 45 15.46 -15.41 2.07
N SER A 46 14.82 -14.65 1.18
CA SER A 46 15.23 -14.55 -0.24
C SER A 46 16.36 -13.55 -0.48
N ALA A 47 16.66 -12.68 0.50
CA ALA A 47 17.85 -11.84 0.49
C ALA A 47 18.94 -12.51 1.35
N ASN A 48 20.08 -12.82 0.72
CA ASN A 48 21.30 -13.29 1.39
C ASN A 48 21.99 -12.15 2.15
#